data_AF-A0AAJ1A5X6-F1
#
_entry.id   AF-A0AAJ1A5X6-F1
#
_cell.length_a   1.000
_cell.length_b   1.000
_cell.length_c   1.000
_cell.angle_alpha   90.00
_cell.angle_beta   90.00
_cell.angle_gamma   90.00
#
_symmetry.space_group_name_H-M   'P 1'
#
loop_
_entity.id
_entity.type
_entity.pdbx_description
1 polymer ?
#
loop_
_entity_poly.entity_id
_entity_poly.type
_entity_poly.pdbx_seq_one_letter_code
_entity_poly.pdbx_strand_id
1 'polypeptide(L)'
;MARTDRLDNPTVPRRSELEDFVLWNAQQFAFPPSEWETKTLAEVLALPRVAVTRPPKHDLLAVGMVPHDCHANCAAQEANDPDGESRHVCGWLINGSDLILHSVVDIRGQWLCMTPQHREAPARFNFIPDTAIEWRDAENGKEPFRGGVQVPQGLRSHPEHHIRMWERFRDLVASGMPVAEARQLVDDTLGAELRQMAQLI
;
A
#
# COMPACT_ATOMS: atom_id res chain seq x y z
N MET A 1 58.18 2.34 -17.10
CA MET A 1 57.22 3.46 -17.10
C MET A 1 56.18 3.13 -18.16
N ALA A 2 54.87 2.99 -17.91
CA ALA A 2 54.03 3.45 -16.82
C ALA A 2 53.07 2.32 -16.37
N ARG A 3 52.83 2.25 -15.06
CA ARG A 3 51.67 1.59 -14.45
C ARG A 3 50.49 2.53 -14.60
N THR A 4 49.34 2.03 -15.03
CA THR A 4 48.05 2.66 -14.75
C THR A 4 47.21 1.66 -14.01
N ASP A 5 47.22 1.80 -12.69
CA ASP A 5 46.17 1.32 -11.80
C ASP A 5 44.83 1.84 -12.32
N ARG A 6 43.99 0.95 -12.86
CA ARG A 6 42.56 1.19 -12.82
C ARG A 6 42.12 0.82 -11.42
N LEU A 7 41.90 1.86 -10.63
CA LEU A 7 41.11 1.80 -9.40
C LEU A 7 39.79 1.11 -9.75
N ASP A 8 39.63 -0.12 -9.28
CA ASP A 8 38.33 -0.76 -9.17
C ASP A 8 37.48 0.16 -8.30
N ASN A 9 36.59 0.91 -8.93
CA ASN A 9 35.56 1.67 -8.27
C ASN A 9 34.74 0.64 -7.48
N PRO A 10 34.65 0.70 -6.14
CA PRO A 10 33.89 -0.28 -5.38
C PRO A 10 32.47 -0.23 -5.92
N THR A 11 32.06 -1.33 -6.56
CA THR A 11 30.75 -1.52 -7.13
C THR A 11 29.76 -1.31 -6.00
N VAL A 12 29.13 -0.13 -5.95
CA VAL A 12 27.94 0.09 -5.12
C VAL A 12 26.98 -1.05 -5.50
N PRO A 13 26.62 -1.94 -4.56
CA PRO A 13 25.74 -3.05 -4.88
C PRO A 13 24.44 -2.47 -5.46
N ARG A 14 24.05 -2.94 -6.65
CA ARG A 14 22.75 -2.57 -7.22
C ARG A 14 21.68 -3.10 -6.28
N ARG A 15 20.75 -2.22 -5.86
CA ARG A 15 19.58 -2.61 -5.08
C ARG A 15 18.72 -3.58 -5.89
N SER A 16 18.09 -4.51 -5.20
CA SER A 16 17.12 -5.43 -5.78
C SER A 16 15.77 -4.73 -6.00
N GLU A 17 14.95 -5.25 -6.91
CA GLU A 17 13.58 -4.77 -7.17
C GLU A 17 12.73 -4.76 -5.88
N LEU A 18 12.93 -5.73 -4.99
CA LEU A 18 12.26 -5.78 -3.70
C LEU A 18 12.67 -4.61 -2.80
N GLU A 19 13.95 -4.25 -2.78
CA GLU A 19 14.45 -3.13 -1.98
C GLU A 19 13.93 -1.80 -2.49
N ASP A 20 13.89 -1.62 -3.82
CA ASP A 20 13.31 -0.44 -4.44
C ASP A 20 11.81 -0.34 -4.18
N PHE A 21 11.08 -1.46 -4.24
CA PHE A 21 9.67 -1.51 -3.85
C PHE A 21 9.45 -1.12 -2.38
N VAL A 22 10.29 -1.60 -1.45
CA VAL A 22 10.19 -1.24 -0.03
C VAL A 22 10.42 0.25 0.19
N LEU A 23 11.42 0.83 -0.48
CA LEU A 23 11.69 2.26 -0.42
C LEU A 23 10.53 3.09 -0.98
N TRP A 24 10.06 2.72 -2.18
CA TRP A 24 8.93 3.37 -2.83
C TRP A 24 7.68 3.31 -1.95
N ASN A 25 7.38 2.15 -1.37
CA ASN A 25 6.22 1.96 -0.50
C ASN A 25 6.28 2.88 0.73
N ALA A 26 7.42 2.96 1.41
CA ALA A 26 7.60 3.86 2.56
C ALA A 26 7.45 5.33 2.16
N GLN A 27 7.94 5.71 0.98
CA GLN A 27 7.81 7.07 0.45
C GLN A 27 6.35 7.46 0.20
N GLN A 28 5.49 6.52 -0.20
CA GLN A 28 4.05 6.79 -0.44
C GLN A 28 3.30 7.29 0.81
N PHE A 29 3.89 7.12 2.01
CA PHE A 29 3.33 7.60 3.27
C PHE A 29 3.98 8.89 3.79
N ALA A 30 4.90 9.49 3.02
CA ALA A 30 5.66 10.66 3.42
C ALA A 30 5.18 11.97 2.77
N PHE A 31 3.94 12.01 2.26
CA PHE A 31 3.37 13.23 1.71
C PHE A 31 3.01 14.25 2.81
N PRO A 32 3.01 15.56 2.51
CA PRO A 32 2.67 16.58 3.51
C PRO A 32 1.28 16.34 4.12
N PRO A 33 1.10 16.56 5.43
CA PRO A 33 -0.22 16.49 6.05
C PRO A 33 -1.17 17.52 5.41
N SER A 34 -2.45 17.19 5.35
CA SER A 34 -3.46 18.13 4.85
C SER A 34 -4.76 18.07 5.65
N GLU A 35 -5.50 19.18 5.64
CA GLU A 35 -6.86 19.22 6.20
C GLU A 35 -7.78 18.22 5.49
N TRP A 36 -7.57 18.04 4.18
CA TRP A 36 -8.31 17.07 3.38
C TRP A 36 -8.10 15.63 3.88
N GLU A 37 -6.85 15.23 4.16
CA GLU A 37 -6.53 13.89 4.69
C GLU A 37 -7.24 13.67 6.03
N THR A 38 -7.15 14.65 6.94
CA THR A 38 -7.73 14.55 8.28
C THR A 38 -9.26 14.42 8.22
N LYS A 39 -9.91 15.27 7.42
CA LYS A 39 -11.37 15.23 7.23
C LYS A 39 -11.80 13.93 6.57
N THR A 40 -11.11 13.51 5.51
CA THR A 40 -11.44 12.29 4.78
C THR A 40 -11.27 11.05 5.66
N LEU A 41 -10.22 10.98 6.49
CA LEU A 41 -10.04 9.90 7.45
C LEU A 41 -11.24 9.79 8.40
N ALA A 42 -11.68 10.91 8.98
CA ALA A 42 -12.83 10.92 9.87
C ALA A 42 -14.14 10.50 9.18
N GLU A 43 -14.38 11.00 7.95
CA GLU A 43 -15.54 10.61 7.15
C GLU A 43 -15.54 9.12 6.83
N VAL A 44 -14.41 8.59 6.39
CA VAL A 44 -14.28 7.18 5.99
C VAL A 44 -14.43 6.26 7.21
N LEU A 45 -13.88 6.61 8.36
CA LEU A 45 -14.02 5.80 9.58
C LEU A 45 -15.48 5.67 10.05
N ALA A 46 -16.36 6.60 9.65
CA ALA A 46 -17.79 6.55 9.94
C ALA A 46 -18.59 5.70 8.94
N LEU A 47 -17.99 5.28 7.81
CA LEU A 47 -18.65 4.44 6.81
C LEU A 47 -18.77 2.97 7.29
N PRO A 48 -19.73 2.20 6.74
CA PRO A 48 -19.88 0.78 7.08
C PRO A 48 -18.64 -0.05 6.76
N ARG A 49 -18.37 -1.04 7.63
CA ARG A 49 -17.28 -2.01 7.45
C ARG A 49 -17.83 -3.32 6.89
N VAL A 50 -17.05 -3.98 6.04
CA VAL A 50 -17.30 -5.34 5.55
C VAL A 50 -16.12 -6.25 5.85
N ALA A 51 -16.38 -7.54 6.01
CA ALA A 51 -15.34 -8.55 6.20
C ALA A 51 -14.95 -9.14 4.84
N VAL A 52 -13.68 -8.98 4.47
CA VAL A 52 -13.11 -9.49 3.22
C VAL A 52 -12.35 -10.76 3.48
N THR A 53 -12.44 -11.72 2.55
CA THR A 53 -11.65 -12.96 2.56
C THR A 53 -10.57 -12.89 1.50
N ARG A 54 -9.36 -13.37 1.83
CA ARG A 54 -8.28 -13.62 0.88
C ARG A 54 -8.37 -15.07 0.42
N PRO A 55 -8.66 -15.34 -0.87
CA PRO A 55 -8.49 -16.66 -1.42
C PRO A 55 -7.04 -17.13 -1.28
N PRO A 56 -6.78 -18.46 -1.30
CA PRO A 56 -5.44 -18.98 -1.23
C PRO A 56 -4.53 -18.38 -2.32
N LYS A 57 -3.30 -18.02 -1.96
CA LYS A 57 -2.34 -17.39 -2.86
C LYS A 57 -2.13 -18.19 -4.15
N HIS A 58 -2.06 -19.52 -4.05
CA HIS A 58 -1.82 -20.40 -5.20
C HIS A 58 -2.97 -20.34 -6.22
N ASP A 59 -4.21 -20.22 -5.75
CA ASP A 59 -5.39 -20.10 -6.62
C ASP A 59 -5.38 -18.76 -7.37
N LEU A 60 -5.09 -17.66 -6.66
CA LEU A 60 -5.00 -16.33 -7.26
C LEU A 60 -3.91 -16.26 -8.34
N LEU A 61 -2.75 -16.86 -8.08
CA LEU A 61 -1.66 -16.94 -9.07
C LEU A 61 -2.03 -17.81 -10.27
N ALA A 62 -2.74 -18.93 -10.06
CA ALA A 62 -3.16 -19.83 -11.13
C ALA A 62 -4.11 -19.17 -12.12
N VAL A 63 -4.91 -18.19 -11.67
CA VAL A 63 -5.80 -17.40 -12.53
C VAL A 63 -5.17 -16.08 -13.00
N GLY A 64 -3.85 -15.92 -12.84
CA GLY A 64 -3.07 -14.82 -13.41
C GLY A 64 -3.09 -13.51 -12.61
N MET A 65 -3.55 -13.51 -11.36
CA MET A 65 -3.52 -12.30 -10.52
C MET A 65 -2.08 -11.93 -10.15
N VAL A 66 -1.78 -10.62 -10.19
CA VAL A 66 -0.44 -10.08 -9.97
C VAL A 66 -0.25 -9.65 -8.52
N PRO A 67 0.84 -10.05 -7.83
CA PRO A 67 1.10 -9.59 -6.47
C PRO A 67 1.12 -8.06 -6.36
N HIS A 68 0.56 -7.53 -5.28
CA HIS A 68 0.51 -6.09 -4.97
C HIS A 68 -0.24 -5.18 -5.96
N ASP A 69 -0.90 -5.72 -6.98
CA ASP A 69 -1.67 -4.93 -7.96
C ASP A 69 -3.19 -5.03 -7.74
N CYS A 70 -3.66 -4.57 -6.58
CA CYS A 70 -5.04 -4.83 -6.17
C CYS A 70 -6.11 -4.20 -7.06
N HIS A 71 -5.82 -3.04 -7.64
CA HIS A 71 -6.76 -2.32 -8.49
C HIS A 71 -6.88 -2.99 -9.86
N ALA A 72 -5.76 -3.35 -10.50
CA ALA A 72 -5.81 -4.03 -11.80
C ALA A 72 -6.37 -5.45 -11.68
N ASN A 73 -6.03 -6.19 -10.62
CA ASN A 73 -6.58 -7.54 -10.40
C ASN A 73 -8.11 -7.52 -10.25
N CYS A 74 -8.66 -6.56 -9.49
CA CYS A 74 -10.12 -6.48 -9.31
C CYS A 74 -10.83 -6.02 -10.59
N ALA A 75 -10.24 -5.07 -11.33
CA ALA A 75 -10.75 -4.65 -12.63
C ALA A 75 -10.72 -5.80 -13.66
N ALA A 76 -9.64 -6.61 -13.66
CA ALA A 76 -9.53 -7.78 -14.51
C ALA A 76 -10.54 -8.87 -14.14
N GLN A 77 -10.79 -9.10 -12.85
CA GLN A 77 -11.82 -10.03 -12.39
C GLN A 77 -13.22 -9.60 -12.86
N GLU A 78 -13.57 -8.33 -12.68
CA GLU A 78 -14.86 -7.78 -13.13
C GLU A 78 -15.01 -7.85 -14.66
N ALA A 79 -13.97 -7.48 -15.42
CA ALA A 79 -14.01 -7.50 -16.88
C ALA A 79 -14.10 -8.90 -17.48
N ASN A 80 -13.56 -9.91 -16.79
CA ASN A 80 -13.52 -11.30 -17.27
C ASN A 80 -14.65 -12.16 -16.70
N ASP A 81 -15.59 -11.60 -15.93
CA ASP A 81 -16.73 -12.34 -15.39
C ASP A 81 -17.87 -12.44 -16.44
N PRO A 82 -18.08 -13.61 -17.06
CA PRO A 82 -19.10 -13.78 -18.10
C PRO A 82 -20.54 -13.66 -17.55
N ASP A 83 -20.73 -13.89 -16.26
CA ASP A 83 -22.04 -13.84 -15.61
C ASP A 83 -22.38 -12.43 -15.12
N GLY A 84 -21.40 -11.52 -15.10
CA GLY A 84 -21.57 -10.12 -14.71
C GLY A 84 -21.89 -9.92 -13.23
N GLU A 85 -21.43 -10.82 -12.37
CA GLU A 85 -21.78 -10.86 -10.94
C GLU A 85 -20.70 -10.25 -10.04
N SER A 86 -19.49 -10.15 -10.58
CA SER A 86 -18.33 -9.54 -9.97
C SER A 86 -18.45 -8.03 -10.10
N ARG A 87 -18.30 -7.34 -8.97
CA ARG A 87 -18.22 -5.89 -8.92
C ARG A 87 -16.89 -5.44 -8.33
N HIS A 88 -16.14 -4.63 -9.06
CA HIS A 88 -14.94 -3.98 -8.55
C HIS A 88 -15.33 -2.89 -7.54
N VAL A 89 -14.85 -3.02 -6.31
CA VAL A 89 -15.08 -2.03 -5.26
C VAL A 89 -13.76 -1.44 -4.76
N CYS A 90 -13.67 -0.11 -4.76
CA CYS A 90 -12.56 0.64 -4.19
C CYS A 90 -12.93 1.16 -2.79
N GLY A 91 -11.93 1.31 -1.94
CA GLY A 91 -12.11 1.75 -0.57
C GLY A 91 -10.85 1.52 0.24
N TRP A 92 -11.02 1.18 1.51
CA TRP A 92 -9.97 1.32 2.50
C TRP A 92 -9.77 0.04 3.32
N LEU A 93 -8.56 -0.52 3.23
CA LEU A 93 -8.08 -1.56 4.14
C LEU A 93 -7.67 -0.91 5.47
N ILE A 94 -8.22 -1.41 6.57
CA ILE A 94 -7.82 -0.96 7.92
C ILE A 94 -6.47 -1.59 8.27
N ASN A 95 -5.45 -0.75 8.53
CA ASN A 95 -4.11 -1.18 8.90
C ASN A 95 -3.64 -0.42 10.16
N GLY A 96 -3.88 -1.00 11.33
CA GLY A 96 -3.68 -0.28 12.59
C GLY A 96 -4.66 0.89 12.68
N SER A 97 -4.13 2.08 12.93
CA SER A 97 -4.89 3.34 12.94
C SER A 97 -4.99 4.01 11.57
N ASP A 98 -4.26 3.52 10.56
CA ASP A 98 -4.28 4.08 9.21
C ASP A 98 -5.20 3.29 8.28
N LEU A 99 -5.56 3.93 7.18
CA LEU A 99 -6.35 3.34 6.12
C LEU A 99 -5.52 3.28 4.84
N ILE A 100 -5.44 2.11 4.21
CA ILE A 100 -4.69 1.92 2.96
C ILE A 100 -5.68 1.81 1.81
N LEU A 101 -5.47 2.60 0.75
CA LEU A 101 -6.26 2.49 -0.46
C LEU A 101 -6.14 1.07 -1.01
N HIS A 102 -7.29 0.42 -1.22
CA HIS A 102 -7.34 -0.98 -1.60
C HIS A 102 -8.56 -1.27 -2.47
N SER A 103 -8.46 -2.33 -3.27
CA SER A 103 -9.59 -2.85 -4.04
C SER A 103 -9.88 -4.31 -3.71
N VAL A 104 -11.17 -4.60 -3.75
CA VAL A 104 -11.77 -5.91 -3.54
C VAL A 104 -12.84 -6.13 -4.60
N VAL A 105 -13.30 -7.38 -4.73
CA VAL A 105 -14.44 -7.73 -5.57
C VAL A 105 -15.57 -8.19 -4.67
N ASP A 106 -16.78 -7.69 -4.94
CA ASP A 106 -18.02 -8.25 -4.42
C ASP A 106 -18.60 -9.19 -5.46
N ILE A 107 -18.70 -10.49 -5.13
CA ILE A 107 -19.31 -11.52 -5.98
C ILE A 107 -20.51 -12.08 -5.22
N ARG A 108 -21.72 -11.76 -5.66
CA ARG A 108 -22.98 -12.20 -5.02
C ARG A 108 -23.01 -11.97 -3.49
N GLY A 109 -22.45 -10.84 -3.01
CA GLY A 109 -22.38 -10.49 -1.58
C GLY A 109 -21.16 -11.04 -0.84
N GLN A 110 -20.28 -11.79 -1.52
CA GLN A 110 -19.01 -12.25 -0.97
C GLN A 110 -17.89 -11.28 -1.33
N TRP A 111 -17.21 -10.76 -0.30
CA TRP A 111 -16.13 -9.81 -0.46
C TRP A 111 -14.78 -10.52 -0.51
N LEU A 112 -14.09 -10.42 -1.65
CA LEU A 112 -12.85 -11.12 -1.94
C LEU A 112 -11.72 -10.15 -2.29
N CYS A 113 -10.54 -10.38 -1.72
CA CYS A 113 -9.32 -9.69 -2.11
C CYS A 113 -8.59 -10.51 -3.17
N MET A 114 -8.54 -9.99 -4.40
CA MET A 114 -7.97 -10.69 -5.55
C MET A 114 -6.45 -10.57 -5.66
N THR A 115 -5.75 -10.14 -4.59
CA THR A 115 -4.33 -9.78 -4.66
C THR A 115 -3.45 -10.76 -3.90
N PRO A 116 -2.61 -11.56 -4.58
CA PRO A 116 -1.59 -12.37 -3.94
C PRO A 116 -0.64 -11.50 -3.09
N GLN A 117 -0.31 -11.96 -1.89
CA GLN A 117 0.65 -11.26 -1.03
C GLN A 117 2.02 -11.97 -1.07
N HIS A 118 3.11 -11.20 -1.03
CA HIS A 118 4.46 -11.77 -0.89
C HIS A 118 4.68 -12.34 0.52
N ARG A 119 4.25 -11.62 1.56
CA ARG A 119 4.26 -12.08 2.95
C ARG A 119 2.88 -12.60 3.32
N GLU A 120 2.85 -13.56 4.25
CA GLU A 120 1.59 -14.05 4.78
C GLU A 120 0.83 -12.92 5.47
N ALA A 121 -0.43 -12.76 5.09
CA ALA A 121 -1.35 -11.77 5.64
C ALA A 121 -2.59 -12.51 6.17
N PRO A 122 -3.34 -11.92 7.11
CA PRO A 122 -4.53 -12.56 7.65
C PRO A 122 -5.49 -13.03 6.56
N ALA A 123 -6.01 -14.25 6.66
CA ALA A 123 -6.95 -14.78 5.67
C ALA A 123 -8.25 -13.94 5.55
N ARG A 124 -8.57 -13.17 6.60
CA ARG A 124 -9.71 -12.26 6.64
C ARG A 124 -9.30 -10.90 7.20
N PHE A 125 -9.93 -9.83 6.74
CA PHE A 125 -9.66 -8.47 7.21
C PHE A 125 -10.90 -7.57 7.07
N ASN A 126 -10.88 -6.43 7.77
CA ASN A 126 -11.92 -5.42 7.66
C ASN A 126 -11.58 -4.42 6.56
N PHE A 127 -12.60 -4.08 5.77
CA PHE A 127 -12.53 -3.14 4.67
C PHE A 127 -13.69 -2.16 4.77
N ILE A 128 -13.46 -0.93 4.35
CA ILE A 128 -14.47 0.13 4.28
C ILE A 128 -14.66 0.48 2.80
N PRO A 129 -15.77 0.04 2.16
CA PRO A 129 -16.11 0.47 0.82
C PRO A 129 -16.33 1.99 0.79
N ASP A 130 -15.76 2.67 -0.20
CA ASP A 130 -15.90 4.12 -0.35
C ASP A 130 -16.43 4.45 -1.76
N THR A 131 -17.74 4.61 -1.84
CA THR A 131 -18.44 4.91 -3.09
C THR A 131 -18.22 6.34 -3.58
N ALA A 132 -17.56 7.19 -2.78
CA ALA A 132 -17.21 8.54 -3.20
C ALA A 132 -15.85 8.61 -3.91
N ILE A 133 -15.14 7.48 -4.04
CA ILE A 133 -13.96 7.36 -4.89
C ILE A 133 -14.40 7.15 -6.35
N GLU A 134 -13.96 8.06 -7.21
CA GLU A 134 -14.17 8.05 -8.65
C GLU A 134 -12.86 7.71 -9.36
N TRP A 135 -12.90 6.79 -10.31
CA TRP A 135 -11.75 6.52 -11.18
C TRP A 135 -11.81 7.41 -12.42
N ARG A 136 -10.75 8.16 -12.69
CA ARG A 136 -10.64 9.06 -13.84
C ARG A 136 -9.54 8.58 -14.76
N ASP A 137 -9.76 8.70 -16.07
CA ASP A 137 -8.73 8.41 -17.06
C ASP A 137 -7.60 9.45 -16.96
N ALA A 138 -6.37 8.96 -16.95
CA ALA A 138 -5.12 9.71 -16.92
C ALA A 138 -4.17 9.18 -18.01
N GLU A 139 -3.07 9.87 -18.30
CA GLU A 139 -2.14 9.49 -19.37
C GLU A 139 -1.60 8.05 -19.23
N ASN A 140 -1.45 7.56 -17.99
CA ASN A 140 -0.87 6.25 -17.68
C ASN A 140 -1.87 5.23 -17.11
N GLY A 141 -3.18 5.42 -17.32
CA GLY A 141 -4.21 4.50 -16.84
C GLY A 141 -5.33 5.23 -16.10
N LYS A 142 -5.86 4.63 -15.03
CA LYS A 142 -6.91 5.26 -14.22
C LYS A 142 -6.35 5.67 -12.86
N GLU A 143 -6.74 6.85 -12.42
CA GLU A 143 -6.36 7.40 -11.13
C GLU A 143 -7.59 7.62 -10.23
N PRO A 144 -7.49 7.33 -8.93
CA PRO A 144 -8.59 7.51 -8.00
C PRO A 144 -8.68 8.96 -7.51
N PHE A 145 -9.89 9.51 -7.50
CA PHE A 145 -10.21 10.85 -6.98
C PHE A 145 -11.35 10.77 -5.99
N ARG A 146 -11.31 11.60 -4.94
CA ARG A 146 -12.42 11.73 -4.00
C ARG A 146 -12.63 13.21 -3.68
N GLY A 147 -13.82 13.72 -3.99
CA GLY A 147 -14.13 15.15 -3.81
C GLY A 147 -13.19 16.08 -4.61
N GLY A 148 -12.74 15.64 -5.79
CA GLY A 148 -11.85 16.41 -6.66
C GLY A 148 -10.36 16.33 -6.32
N VAL A 149 -9.98 15.67 -5.24
CA VAL A 149 -8.58 15.47 -4.84
C VAL A 149 -8.14 14.06 -5.24
N GLN A 150 -6.93 13.93 -5.82
CA GLN A 150 -6.34 12.63 -6.12
C GLN A 150 -6.09 11.88 -4.81
N VAL A 151 -6.58 10.65 -4.73
CA VAL A 151 -6.54 9.86 -3.49
C VAL A 151 -5.11 9.34 -3.28
N PRO A 152 -4.49 9.59 -2.10
CA PRO A 152 -3.18 9.05 -1.78
C PRO A 152 -3.24 7.55 -1.48
N GLN A 153 -2.08 6.91 -1.39
CA GLN A 153 -1.97 5.48 -1.06
C GLN A 153 -2.55 5.13 0.32
N GLY A 154 -2.61 6.08 1.24
CA GLY A 154 -3.23 5.88 2.54
C GLY A 154 -3.68 7.18 3.20
N LEU A 155 -4.62 7.05 4.14
CA LEU A 155 -5.03 8.12 5.06
C LEU A 155 -4.40 7.83 6.41
N ARG A 156 -3.53 8.73 6.86
CA ARG A 156 -2.72 8.53 8.05
C ARG A 156 -3.39 9.17 9.26
N SER A 157 -3.47 8.40 10.33
CA SER A 157 -3.86 8.87 11.66
C SER A 157 -2.85 9.84 12.26
N HIS A 158 -1.56 9.59 12.01
CA HIS A 158 -0.45 10.37 12.54
C HIS A 158 0.55 10.74 11.43
N PRO A 159 0.18 11.63 10.49
CA PRO A 159 0.95 11.89 9.28
C PRO A 159 2.39 12.35 9.56
N GLU A 160 2.60 13.19 10.58
CA GLU A 160 3.93 13.61 11.03
C GLU A 160 4.81 12.44 11.49
N HIS A 161 4.20 11.40 12.07
CA HIS A 161 4.94 10.22 12.49
C HIS A 161 5.44 9.43 11.28
N HIS A 162 4.62 9.25 10.24
CA HIS A 162 5.04 8.58 9.01
C HIS A 162 6.15 9.35 8.28
N ILE A 163 6.10 10.68 8.29
CA ILE A 163 7.16 11.52 7.71
C ILE A 163 8.48 11.25 8.44
N ARG A 164 8.49 11.27 9.78
CA ARG A 164 9.69 10.94 10.58
C ARG A 164 10.19 9.51 10.32
N MET A 165 9.28 8.54 10.17
CA MET A 165 9.65 7.16 9.82
C MET A 165 10.35 7.10 8.47
N TRP A 166 9.81 7.77 7.45
CA TRP A 166 10.41 7.83 6.12
C TRP A 166 11.77 8.53 6.14
N GLU A 167 11.88 9.70 6.77
CA GLU A 167 13.14 10.44 6.88
C GLU A 167 14.22 9.59 7.54
N ARG A 168 13.88 8.96 8.68
CA ARG A 168 14.81 8.06 9.37
C ARG A 168 15.21 6.87 8.50
N PHE A 169 14.26 6.25 7.81
CA PHE A 169 14.51 5.10 6.96
C PHE A 169 15.42 5.47 5.78
N ARG A 170 15.11 6.57 5.08
CA ARG A 170 15.91 7.11 3.98
C ARG A 170 17.34 7.40 4.43
N ASP A 171 17.52 8.03 5.59
CA ASP A 171 18.84 8.43 6.09
C ASP A 171 19.70 7.22 6.46
N LEU A 172 19.10 6.17 7.04
CA LEU A 172 19.78 4.89 7.33
C LEU A 172 20.26 4.20 6.04
N VAL A 173 19.39 4.14 5.03
CA VAL A 173 19.75 3.54 3.74
C VAL A 173 20.84 4.38 3.05
N ALA A 174 20.76 5.70 3.13
CA ALA A 174 21.79 6.60 2.60
C ALA A 174 23.13 6.46 3.31
N SER A 175 23.16 6.05 4.59
CA SER A 175 24.40 5.73 5.31
C SER A 175 24.99 4.37 4.97
N GLY A 176 24.39 3.62 4.04
CA GLY A 176 24.84 2.31 3.60
C GLY A 176 24.28 1.12 4.40
N MET A 177 23.30 1.34 5.28
CA MET A 177 22.62 0.24 5.96
C MET A 177 21.77 -0.57 4.96
N PRO A 178 21.77 -1.92 5.02
CA PRO A 178 20.89 -2.72 4.19
C PRO A 178 19.42 -2.37 4.41
N VAL A 179 18.64 -2.33 3.32
CA VAL A 179 17.24 -1.88 3.34
C VAL A 179 16.37 -2.68 4.31
N ALA A 180 16.58 -3.99 4.38
CA ALA A 180 15.86 -4.86 5.32
C ALA A 180 16.14 -4.51 6.78
N GLU A 181 17.41 -4.26 7.12
CA GLU A 181 17.84 -3.89 8.48
C GLU A 181 17.35 -2.50 8.85
N ALA A 182 17.48 -1.52 7.93
CA ALA A 182 16.99 -0.16 8.14
C ALA A 182 15.47 -0.13 8.36
N ARG A 183 14.71 -0.92 7.59
CA ARG A 183 13.26 -1.05 7.77
C ARG A 183 12.92 -1.65 9.12
N GLN A 184 13.61 -2.74 9.51
CA GLN A 184 13.37 -3.39 10.80
C GLN A 184 13.66 -2.44 11.96
N LEU A 185 14.77 -1.70 11.92
CA LEU A 185 15.13 -0.74 12.97
C LEU A 185 14.10 0.39 13.10
N VAL A 186 13.57 0.90 11.98
CA VAL A 186 12.51 1.92 12.01
C VAL A 186 11.20 1.33 12.56
N ASP A 187 10.85 0.10 12.21
CA ASP A 187 9.65 -0.56 12.70
C ASP A 187 9.72 -0.89 14.21
N ASP A 188 10.90 -1.28 14.70
CA ASP A 188 11.14 -1.59 16.12
C ASP A 188 11.17 -0.34 17.01
N THR A 189 11.41 0.84 16.42
CA THR A 189 11.46 2.11 17.13
C THR A 189 10.21 2.94 16.87
N LEU A 190 10.21 3.75 15.81
CA LEU A 190 9.11 4.64 15.43
C LEU A 190 7.84 3.84 15.11
N GLY A 191 7.94 2.69 14.43
CA GLY A 191 6.77 1.83 14.19
C GLY A 191 6.13 1.33 15.49
N ALA A 192 6.93 1.02 16.50
CA ALA A 192 6.44 0.61 17.82
C ALA A 192 5.77 1.77 18.56
N GLU A 193 6.33 2.98 18.49
CA GLU A 193 5.70 4.19 19.02
C GLU A 193 4.35 4.46 18.35
N LEU A 194 4.27 4.38 17.02
CA LEU A 194 3.02 4.57 16.27
C LEU A 194 1.94 3.58 16.72
N ARG A 195 2.30 2.30 16.91
CA ARG A 195 1.38 1.28 17.41
C ARG A 195 0.87 1.58 18.82
N GLN A 196 1.67 2.22 19.67
CA GLN A 196 1.22 2.65 21.01
C GLN A 196 0.29 3.85 20.93
N MET A 197 0.56 4.82 20.05
CA MET A 197 -0.30 5.98 19.82
C MET A 197 -1.70 5.58 19.34
N ALA A 198 -1.77 4.58 18.45
CA ALA A 198 -3.02 4.03 17.93
C ALA A 198 -3.92 3.38 18.99
N GLN A 199 -3.38 2.99 20.15
CA GLN A 199 -4.16 2.38 21.24
C GLN A 199 -4.82 3.42 22.17
N LEU A 200 -4.46 4.70 22.02
CA LEU A 200 -4.96 5.80 22.85
C LEU A 200 -6.15 6.54 22.23
N ILE A 201 -6.61 6.10 21.05
CA ILE A 201 -7.71 6.66 20.26
C ILE A 201 -8.85 5.65 20.22
#